data_AF-K6XGV6-F1
#
_entry.id   AF-K6XGV6-F1
#
_cell.length_a   1.000
_cell.length_b   1.000
_cell.length_c   1.000
_cell.angle_alpha   90.00
_cell.angle_beta   90.00
_cell.angle_gamma   90.00
#
_symmetry.space_group_name_H-M   'P 1'
#
loop_
_entity.id
_entity.type
_entity.pdbx_description
1 polymer ?
#
loop_
_entity_poly.entity_id
_entity_poly.type
_entity_poly.pdbx_seq_one_letter_code
_entity_poly.pdbx_strand_id
1 'polypeptide(L)'
;MGGVSGSFCYVVLAHTDPSGLLRIVRRLRELSPTCDVVVRYHRPDYLDPAAVRAAGAVPLRSRVDVRWGDWTQVQMVLGALAFARGVSDAAWFVDISGQDYPIRDLAAWEAQVRAAQVDALLSPLPSQPWTVTNRWWVRDAPRTRWPLLDRGLRFGLNRAGEALAPWLTHTVLGSPTTTASGWACRGARHRR
;
A
#
# COMPACT_ATOMS: atom_id res chain seq x y z
N MET A 1 8.84 16.15 27.27
CA MET A 1 8.57 15.63 25.92
C MET A 1 8.27 14.15 26.08
N GLY A 2 6.99 13.77 26.13
CA GLY A 2 6.60 12.37 26.32
C GLY A 2 6.85 11.61 25.01
N GLY A 3 7.71 10.60 25.07
CA GLY A 3 7.94 9.72 23.92
C GLY A 3 6.63 9.08 23.51
N VAL A 4 6.30 9.15 22.23
CA VAL A 4 5.20 8.36 21.68
C VAL A 4 5.66 6.90 21.76
N SER A 5 5.27 6.21 22.83
CA SER A 5 5.32 4.76 22.93
C SER A 5 4.33 4.21 21.90
N GLY A 6 4.70 4.24 20.63
CA GLY A 6 3.82 3.92 19.53
C GLY A 6 3.70 2.41 19.34
N SER A 7 2.51 1.85 19.54
CA SER A 7 2.12 0.54 19.02
C SER A 7 2.05 0.58 17.49
N PHE A 8 2.11 -0.60 16.88
CA PHE A 8 2.16 -0.80 15.44
C PHE A 8 0.89 -1.48 14.95
N CYS A 9 0.43 -1.13 13.75
CA CYS A 9 -0.61 -1.86 13.02
C CYS A 9 -0.05 -2.30 11.66
N TYR A 10 0.05 -3.60 11.45
CA TYR A 10 0.46 -4.17 10.16
C TYR A 10 -0.76 -4.39 9.28
N VAL A 11 -0.76 -3.78 8.10
CA VAL A 11 -1.82 -3.89 7.09
C VAL A 11 -1.34 -4.83 6.01
N VAL A 12 -1.87 -6.05 6.00
CA VAL A 12 -1.46 -7.12 5.09
C VAL A 12 -2.39 -7.18 3.88
N LEU A 13 -1.84 -6.93 2.69
CA LEU A 13 -2.55 -6.94 1.42
C LEU A 13 -2.49 -8.34 0.79
N ALA A 14 -3.53 -9.13 1.03
CA ALA A 14 -3.60 -10.53 0.62
C ALA A 14 -4.34 -10.72 -0.71
N HIS A 15 -3.77 -11.57 -1.57
CA HIS A 15 -4.37 -11.95 -2.85
C HIS A 15 -4.10 -13.42 -3.28
N THR A 16 -3.09 -14.08 -2.71
CA THR A 16 -2.71 -15.49 -2.96
C THR A 16 -2.24 -16.19 -1.68
N ASP A 17 -2.17 -17.53 -1.67
CA ASP A 17 -1.69 -18.37 -0.55
C ASP A 17 -2.26 -18.03 0.85
N PRO A 18 -3.47 -18.51 1.17
CA PRO A 18 -4.08 -18.31 2.48
C PRO A 18 -3.24 -18.88 3.64
N SER A 19 -2.50 -19.97 3.41
CA SER A 19 -1.71 -20.63 4.45
C SER A 19 -0.47 -19.83 4.83
N GLY A 20 0.25 -19.30 3.83
CA GLY A 20 1.36 -18.38 4.02
C GLY A 20 0.93 -17.10 4.70
N LEU A 21 -0.24 -16.57 4.33
CA LEU A 21 -0.83 -15.41 4.99
C LEU A 21 -1.07 -15.62 6.48
N LEU A 22 -1.74 -16.71 6.87
CA LEU A 22 -1.98 -17.01 8.29
C LEU A 22 -0.68 -17.23 9.06
N ARG A 23 0.35 -17.78 8.40
CA ARG A 23 1.70 -17.90 8.98
C ARG A 23 2.33 -16.53 9.23
N ILE A 24 2.22 -15.57 8.29
CA ILE A 24 2.70 -14.20 8.47
C ILE A 24 1.99 -13.53 9.65
N VAL A 25 0.66 -13.63 9.73
CA VAL A 25 -0.13 -13.04 10.83
C VAL A 25 0.34 -13.56 12.19
N ARG A 26 0.45 -14.89 12.34
CA ARG A 26 0.93 -15.50 13.58
C ARG A 26 2.35 -15.04 13.90
N ARG A 27 3.22 -14.98 12.90
CA ARG A 27 4.61 -14.54 13.08
C ARG A 27 4.70 -13.08 13.55
N LEU A 28 3.88 -12.19 13.02
CA LEU A 28 3.82 -10.79 13.47
C LEU A 28 3.35 -10.71 14.93
N ARG A 29 2.31 -11.47 15.29
CA ARG A 29 1.80 -11.52 16.67
C ARG A 29 2.80 -12.14 17.66
N GLU A 30 3.60 -13.11 17.22
CA GLU A 30 4.70 -13.66 18.01
C GLU A 30 5.82 -12.64 18.24
N LEU A 31 6.24 -11.96 17.17
CA LEU A 31 7.38 -11.04 17.21
C LEU A 31 7.04 -9.65 17.77
N SER A 32 5.77 -9.25 17.69
CA SER A 32 5.24 -8.01 18.22
C SER A 32 3.88 -8.26 18.89
N PRO A 33 3.85 -8.74 20.15
CA PRO A 33 2.61 -9.16 20.83
C PRO A 33 1.57 -8.07 21.02
N THR A 34 1.99 -6.80 20.93
CA THR A 34 1.14 -5.63 21.10
C THR A 34 0.71 -4.99 19.78
N CYS A 35 1.14 -5.53 18.62
CA CYS A 35 0.75 -4.96 17.34
C CYS A 35 -0.66 -5.37 16.92
N ASP A 36 -1.39 -4.46 16.29
CA ASP A 36 -2.60 -4.82 15.56
C ASP A 36 -2.24 -5.37 14.19
N VAL A 37 -3.10 -6.24 13.65
CA VAL A 37 -2.94 -6.79 12.31
C VAL A 37 -4.26 -6.71 11.58
N VAL A 38 -4.28 -6.06 10.43
CA VAL A 38 -5.42 -6.00 9.51
C VAL A 38 -5.08 -6.80 8.27
N VAL A 39 -5.95 -7.74 7.88
CA VAL A 39 -5.75 -8.54 6.68
C VAL A 39 -6.80 -8.17 5.65
N ARG A 40 -6.35 -7.51 4.58
CA ARG A 40 -7.21 -7.15 3.46
C ARG A 40 -7.24 -8.26 2.42
N TYR A 41 -8.43 -8.62 1.96
CA TYR A 41 -8.64 -9.54 0.82
C TYR A 41 -9.86 -9.11 -0.01
N HIS A 42 -9.97 -9.61 -1.25
CA HIS A 42 -11.08 -9.28 -2.17
C HIS A 42 -12.10 -10.42 -2.28
N ARG A 43 -11.60 -11.63 -2.55
CA ARG A 43 -12.39 -12.82 -2.90
C ARG A 43 -12.98 -13.49 -1.65
N PRO A 44 -14.29 -13.73 -1.57
CA PRO A 44 -14.91 -14.38 -0.40
C PRO A 44 -14.48 -15.84 -0.23
N ASP A 45 -14.20 -16.52 -1.33
CA ASP A 45 -13.77 -17.93 -1.41
C ASP A 45 -12.28 -18.12 -1.11
N TYR A 46 -11.51 -17.03 -1.07
CA TYR A 46 -10.06 -17.09 -0.88
C TYR A 46 -9.66 -17.30 0.58
N LEU A 47 -10.38 -16.69 1.52
CA LEU A 47 -9.95 -16.64 2.92
C LEU A 47 -11.15 -16.67 3.85
N ASP A 48 -11.15 -17.62 4.78
CA ASP A 48 -12.14 -17.66 5.86
C ASP A 48 -11.85 -16.54 6.88
N PRO A 49 -12.79 -15.60 7.09
CA PRO A 49 -12.63 -14.53 8.08
C PRO A 49 -12.44 -15.06 9.51
N ALA A 50 -13.00 -16.23 9.84
CA ALA A 50 -12.84 -16.82 11.18
C ALA A 50 -11.39 -17.30 11.40
N ALA A 51 -10.77 -17.93 10.41
CA ALA A 51 -9.36 -18.30 10.45
C ALA A 51 -8.43 -17.08 10.65
N VAL A 52 -8.74 -15.93 10.02
CA VAL A 52 -8.00 -14.68 10.21
C VAL A 52 -8.09 -14.18 11.64
N ARG A 53 -9.30 -14.17 12.22
CA ARG A 53 -9.51 -13.77 13.63
C ARG A 53 -8.80 -14.73 14.58
N ALA A 54 -8.87 -16.03 14.33
CA ALA A 54 -8.18 -17.04 15.12
C ALA A 54 -6.65 -16.91 15.06
N ALA A 55 -6.10 -16.39 13.96
CA ALA A 55 -4.67 -16.06 13.86
C ALA A 55 -4.29 -14.74 14.58
N GLY A 56 -5.26 -13.97 15.06
CA GLY A 56 -5.04 -12.72 15.79
C GLY A 56 -5.08 -11.47 14.92
N ALA A 57 -5.83 -11.49 13.80
CA ALA A 57 -5.98 -10.33 12.91
C ALA A 57 -7.46 -9.95 12.67
N VAL A 58 -7.66 -8.71 12.23
CA VAL A 58 -8.96 -8.18 11.80
C VAL A 58 -9.13 -8.40 10.29
N PRO A 59 -10.11 -9.20 9.84
CA PRO A 59 -10.36 -9.39 8.42
C PRO A 59 -11.05 -8.17 7.80
N LEU A 60 -10.50 -7.68 6.68
CA LEU A 60 -11.08 -6.64 5.85
C LEU A 60 -11.38 -7.19 4.44
N ARG A 61 -12.67 -7.42 4.15
CA ARG A 61 -13.09 -7.73 2.79
C ARG A 61 -13.33 -6.44 2.00
N SER A 62 -12.43 -6.13 1.08
CA SER A 62 -12.54 -4.99 0.18
C SER A 62 -13.29 -5.38 -1.10
N ARG A 63 -14.07 -4.45 -1.68
CA ARG A 63 -14.73 -4.63 -2.99
C ARG A 63 -13.88 -4.12 -4.16
N VAL A 64 -12.66 -3.65 -3.89
CA VAL A 64 -11.75 -3.17 -4.93
C VAL A 64 -11.16 -4.38 -5.65
N ASP A 65 -11.50 -4.50 -6.93
CA ASP A 65 -10.86 -5.45 -7.84
C ASP A 65 -9.53 -4.85 -8.31
N VAL A 66 -8.43 -5.39 -7.81
CA VAL A 66 -7.10 -4.80 -7.96
C VAL A 66 -6.46 -5.32 -9.23
N ARG A 67 -5.95 -4.39 -10.03
CA ARG A 67 -5.15 -4.70 -11.21
C ARG A 67 -3.73 -4.24 -10.97
N TRP A 68 -2.78 -5.06 -11.40
CA TRP A 68 -1.37 -4.77 -11.26
C TRP A 68 -1.00 -3.51 -12.07
N GLY A 69 -0.32 -2.56 -11.44
CA GLY A 69 0.12 -1.31 -12.07
C GLY A 69 -0.99 -0.27 -12.30
N ASP A 70 -2.21 -0.51 -11.81
CA ASP A 70 -3.36 0.37 -11.98
C ASP A 70 -3.66 1.18 -10.71
N TRP A 71 -4.43 2.27 -10.84
CA TRP A 71 -4.88 3.10 -9.72
C TRP A 71 -5.67 2.31 -8.67
N THR A 72 -6.30 1.20 -9.07
CA THR A 72 -6.98 0.28 -8.15
C THR A 72 -6.06 -0.28 -7.05
N GLN A 73 -4.74 -0.38 -7.30
CA GLN A 73 -3.78 -0.75 -6.27
C GLN A 73 -3.63 0.35 -5.20
N VAL A 74 -3.57 1.62 -5.62
CA VAL A 74 -3.55 2.77 -4.70
C VAL A 74 -4.85 2.87 -3.92
N GLN A 75 -6.00 2.70 -4.58
CA GLN A 75 -7.31 2.66 -3.91
C GLN A 75 -7.39 1.56 -2.85
N MET A 76 -6.83 0.38 -3.15
CA MET A 76 -6.75 -0.71 -2.17
C MET A 76 -5.92 -0.30 -0.95
N VAL A 77 -4.70 0.22 -1.15
CA VAL A 77 -3.79 0.61 -0.05
C VAL A 77 -4.45 1.68 0.82
N LEU A 78 -4.94 2.77 0.22
CA LEU A 78 -5.58 3.87 0.93
C LEU A 78 -6.83 3.42 1.69
N GLY A 79 -7.66 2.57 1.07
CA GLY A 79 -8.85 2.03 1.72
C GLY A 79 -8.50 1.11 2.90
N ALA A 80 -7.44 0.31 2.78
CA ALA A 80 -6.98 -0.55 3.85
C ALA A 80 -6.38 0.25 5.03
N LEU A 81 -5.58 1.27 4.75
CA LEU A 81 -5.04 2.18 5.77
C LEU A 81 -6.15 2.98 6.48
N ALA A 82 -7.14 3.47 5.74
CA ALA A 82 -8.28 4.18 6.31
C ALA A 82 -9.10 3.27 7.25
N PHE A 83 -9.33 2.01 6.84
CA PHE A 83 -9.97 1.03 7.70
C PHE A 83 -9.12 0.72 8.94
N ALA A 84 -7.82 0.48 8.77
CA ALA A 84 -6.91 0.18 9.87
C ALA A 84 -6.89 1.29 10.92
N ARG A 85 -6.85 2.56 10.49
CA ARG A 85 -6.98 3.73 11.35
C ARG A 85 -8.31 3.82 12.11
N GLY A 86 -9.36 3.19 11.62
CA GLY A 86 -10.67 3.15 12.27
C GLY A 86 -10.81 2.04 13.32
N VAL A 87 -9.89 1.07 13.34
CA VAL A 87 -9.97 -0.12 14.21
C VAL A 87 -8.74 -0.30 15.12
N SER A 88 -7.72 0.54 14.97
CA SER A 88 -6.47 0.49 15.71
C SER A 88 -6.06 1.89 16.15
N ASP A 89 -5.62 2.00 17.40
CA ASP A 89 -5.02 3.21 17.99
C ASP A 89 -3.50 3.25 17.80
N ALA A 90 -2.95 2.40 16.91
CA ALA A 90 -1.53 2.36 16.61
C ALA A 90 -1.00 3.71 16.12
N ALA A 91 0.21 4.04 16.55
CA ALA A 91 0.91 5.24 16.08
C ALA A 91 1.55 5.03 14.70
N TRP A 92 1.86 3.79 14.36
CA TRP A 92 2.53 3.40 13.12
C TRP A 92 1.71 2.40 12.33
N PHE A 93 1.53 2.66 11.04
CA PHE A 93 0.86 1.76 10.11
C PHE A 93 1.87 1.27 9.07
N VAL A 94 2.00 -0.04 8.94
CA VAL A 94 2.99 -0.69 8.06
C VAL A 94 2.24 -1.45 6.98
N ASP A 95 2.37 -1.00 5.74
CA ASP A 95 1.81 -1.69 4.58
C ASP A 95 2.75 -2.81 4.14
N ILE A 96 2.24 -4.04 4.09
CA ILE A 96 2.96 -5.21 3.60
C ILE A 96 2.05 -6.08 2.71
N SER A 97 2.66 -6.77 1.76
CA SER A 97 1.99 -7.78 0.95
C SER A 97 1.86 -9.11 1.71
N GLY A 98 0.97 -9.98 1.25
CA GLY A 98 0.88 -11.37 1.72
C GLY A 98 2.10 -12.24 1.37
N GLN A 99 3.12 -11.70 0.69
CA GLN A 99 4.36 -12.41 0.35
C GLN A 99 5.57 -11.91 1.16
N ASP A 100 5.40 -10.83 1.92
CA ASP A 100 6.46 -10.31 2.78
C ASP A 100 6.66 -11.19 4.02
N TYR A 101 7.87 -11.18 4.55
CA TYR A 101 8.19 -11.90 5.78
C TYR A 101 9.26 -11.15 6.59
N PRO A 102 9.14 -11.08 7.93
CA PRO A 102 10.20 -10.49 8.76
C PRO A 102 11.53 -11.24 8.58
N ILE A 103 12.55 -10.53 8.09
CA ILE A 103 13.93 -11.05 7.92
C ILE A 103 14.91 -10.54 8.99
N ARG A 104 14.44 -9.67 9.88
CA ARG A 104 15.19 -9.06 10.99
C ARG A 104 14.39 -9.20 12.27
N ASP A 105 15.05 -8.96 13.40
CA ASP A 105 14.37 -8.77 14.68
C ASP A 105 13.38 -7.60 14.57
N LEU A 106 12.10 -7.92 14.69
CA LEU A 106 11.01 -6.96 14.54
C LEU A 106 11.00 -5.93 15.66
N ALA A 107 11.33 -6.33 16.89
CA ALA A 107 11.36 -5.42 18.04
C ALA A 107 12.48 -4.38 17.89
N ALA A 108 13.65 -4.82 17.40
CA ALA A 108 14.75 -3.93 17.09
C ALA A 108 14.39 -2.94 15.96
N TRP A 109 13.71 -3.42 14.91
CA TRP A 109 13.24 -2.56 13.83
C TRP A 109 12.21 -1.53 14.30
N GLU A 110 11.19 -1.94 15.07
CA GLU A 110 10.19 -1.03 15.63
C GLU A 110 10.83 0.04 16.54
N ALA A 111 11.86 -0.34 17.31
CA ALA A 111 12.62 0.61 18.11
C ALA A 111 13.36 1.64 17.25
N GLN A 112 13.95 1.23 16.12
CA GLN A 112 14.59 2.14 15.17
C GLN A 112 13.57 3.11 14.55
N VAL A 113 12.39 2.62 14.17
CA VAL A 113 11.31 3.47 13.63
C VAL A 113 10.89 4.53 14.64
N ARG A 114 10.67 4.15 15.91
CA ARG A 114 10.36 5.10 17.00
C ARG A 114 11.48 6.11 17.22
N ALA A 115 12.74 5.68 17.14
CA ALA A 115 13.90 6.53 17.33
C ALA A 115 14.14 7.52 16.18
N ALA A 116 13.62 7.26 14.98
CA ALA A 116 13.81 8.13 13.82
C ALA A 116 13.14 9.51 13.97
N GLN A 117 12.13 9.65 14.83
CA GLN A 117 11.42 10.91 15.09
C GLN A 117 10.89 11.59 13.81
N VAL A 118 10.36 10.77 12.88
CA VAL A 118 9.73 11.21 11.63
C VAL A 118 8.24 10.89 11.63
N ASP A 119 7.48 11.50 10.72
CA ASP A 119 6.05 11.21 10.56
C ASP A 119 5.80 9.97 9.69
N ALA A 120 6.73 9.65 8.78
CA ALA A 120 6.64 8.51 7.86
C ALA A 120 8.02 8.05 7.40
N LEU A 121 8.14 6.75 7.12
CA LEU A 121 9.27 6.14 6.43
C LEU A 121 8.79 5.61 5.09
N LEU A 122 9.26 6.21 4.00
CA LEU A 122 8.97 5.80 2.63
C LEU A 122 10.29 5.57 1.91
N SER A 123 10.40 4.48 1.16
CA SER A 123 11.55 4.27 0.29
C SER A 123 11.43 5.25 -0.89
N PRO A 124 12.35 6.21 -1.06
CA PRO A 124 12.35 7.02 -2.26
C PRO A 124 12.59 6.08 -3.45
N LEU A 125 11.86 6.31 -4.54
CA LEU A 125 12.28 5.73 -5.81
C LEU A 125 13.69 6.25 -6.08
N PRO A 126 14.62 5.40 -6.58
CA PRO A 126 15.92 5.89 -7.00
C PRO A 126 15.72 7.05 -7.99
N SER A 127 16.63 8.02 -7.99
CA SER A 127 16.59 9.12 -8.95
C SER A 127 16.54 8.53 -10.36
N GLN A 128 15.37 8.63 -10.99
CA GLN A 128 15.21 8.21 -12.37
C GLN A 128 15.85 9.33 -13.22
N PRO A 129 16.62 9.00 -14.26
CA PRO A 129 17.26 10.02 -15.12
C PRO A 129 16.24 10.82 -15.94
N TRP A 130 14.95 10.51 -15.79
CA TRP A 130 13.83 11.11 -16.49
C TRP A 130 12.90 11.73 -15.45
N THR A 131 12.59 13.02 -15.60
CA THR A 131 11.44 13.61 -14.92
C THR A 131 10.21 13.36 -15.78
N VAL A 132 9.36 12.42 -15.36
CA VAL A 132 8.12 12.13 -16.08
C VAL A 132 6.99 12.93 -15.44
N THR A 133 6.46 13.89 -16.19
CA THR A 133 5.21 14.58 -15.80
C THR A 133 4.05 13.87 -16.46
N ASN A 134 3.41 12.94 -15.73
CA ASN A 134 2.24 12.23 -16.22
C ASN A 134 0.96 13.00 -15.86
N ARG A 135 0.11 13.28 -16.85
CA ARG A 135 -1.27 13.68 -16.60
C ARG A 135 -2.16 12.45 -16.62
N TRP A 136 -2.57 12.01 -15.44
CA TRP A 136 -3.46 10.86 -15.29
C TRP A 136 -4.92 11.29 -15.41
N TRP A 137 -5.72 10.44 -16.05
CA TRP A 137 -7.17 10.57 -16.10
C TRP A 137 -7.77 9.26 -15.63
N VAL A 138 -8.65 9.32 -14.63
CA VAL A 138 -9.47 8.17 -14.27
C VAL A 138 -10.72 8.24 -15.14
N ARG A 139 -10.92 7.23 -15.98
CA ARG A 139 -12.16 7.06 -16.74
C ARG A 139 -12.89 5.83 -16.23
N ASP A 140 -13.99 6.06 -15.53
CA ASP A 140 -14.92 5.00 -15.17
C ASP A 140 -15.65 4.53 -16.43
N ALA A 141 -15.16 3.45 -17.04
CA ALA A 141 -15.91 2.79 -18.08
C ALA A 141 -17.18 2.18 -17.47
N PRO A 142 -18.36 2.28 -18.14
CA PRO A 142 -19.57 1.66 -17.65
C PRO A 142 -19.32 0.16 -17.44
N ARG A 143 -19.49 -0.31 -16.19
CA ARG A 143 -19.40 -1.74 -15.89
C ARG A 143 -20.58 -2.43 -16.57
N THR A 144 -20.31 -3.21 -17.60
CA THR A 144 -21.36 -4.00 -18.25
C THR A 144 -21.53 -5.34 -17.51
N ARG A 145 -22.73 -5.91 -17.54
CA ARG A 145 -22.99 -7.27 -17.01
C ARG A 145 -22.33 -8.39 -17.84
N TRP A 146 -21.66 -8.04 -18.93
CA TRP A 146 -21.10 -8.97 -19.92
C TRP A 146 -19.56 -8.90 -19.86
N PRO A 147 -18.88 -9.84 -19.17
CA PRO A 147 -17.44 -9.75 -18.91
C PRO A 147 -16.58 -9.60 -20.17
N LEU A 148 -16.98 -10.22 -21.29
CA LEU A 148 -16.26 -10.13 -22.57
C LEU A 148 -16.40 -8.75 -23.22
N LEU A 149 -17.57 -8.13 -23.15
CA LEU A 149 -17.79 -6.76 -23.64
C LEU A 149 -17.05 -5.74 -22.76
N ASP A 150 -17.06 -5.91 -21.44
CA ASP A 150 -16.29 -5.06 -20.52
C ASP A 150 -14.78 -5.17 -20.80
N ARG A 151 -14.26 -6.39 -21.05
CA ARG A 151 -12.87 -6.58 -21.50
C ARG A 151 -12.59 -5.93 -22.86
N GLY A 152 -13.48 -6.12 -23.84
CA GLY A 152 -13.31 -5.56 -25.18
C GLY A 152 -13.33 -4.03 -25.19
N LEU A 153 -14.28 -3.41 -24.47
CA LEU A 153 -14.39 -1.96 -24.34
C LEU A 153 -13.15 -1.38 -23.64
N ARG A 154 -12.69 -2.01 -22.55
CA ARG A 154 -11.47 -1.58 -21.85
C ARG A 154 -10.22 -1.76 -22.70
N PHE A 155 -10.10 -2.87 -23.42
CA PHE A 155 -8.98 -3.08 -24.35
C PHE A 155 -8.95 -2.00 -25.42
N GLY A 156 -10.10 -1.67 -26.01
CA GLY A 156 -10.24 -0.57 -26.96
C GLY A 156 -9.89 0.80 -26.36
N LEU A 157 -10.37 1.10 -25.15
CA LEU A 157 -10.06 2.34 -24.43
C LEU A 157 -8.58 2.45 -24.05
N ASN A 158 -7.95 1.36 -23.61
CA ASN A 158 -6.52 1.31 -23.32
C ASN A 158 -5.70 1.52 -24.60
N ARG A 159 -6.08 0.87 -25.71
CA ARG A 159 -5.41 1.05 -27.01
C ARG A 159 -5.58 2.47 -27.57
N ALA A 160 -6.76 3.06 -27.41
CA ALA A 160 -6.97 4.45 -27.75
C ALA A 160 -6.16 5.40 -26.86
N GLY A 161 -6.06 5.09 -25.56
CA GLY A 161 -5.19 5.81 -24.62
C GLY A 161 -3.71 5.73 -25.02
N GLU A 162 -3.21 4.54 -25.38
CA GLU A 162 -1.86 4.33 -25.91
C GLU A 162 -1.62 5.13 -27.21
N ALA A 163 -2.59 5.12 -28.13
CA ALA A 163 -2.50 5.89 -29.37
C ALA A 163 -2.53 7.42 -29.15
N LEU A 164 -3.20 7.87 -28.08
CA LEU A 164 -3.27 9.29 -27.69
C LEU A 164 -2.15 9.70 -26.74
N ALA A 165 -1.40 8.76 -26.16
CA ALA A 165 -0.31 9.03 -25.22
C ALA A 165 0.76 10.01 -25.74
N PRO A 166 1.16 9.99 -27.03
CA PRO A 166 2.09 10.97 -27.58
C PRO A 166 1.59 12.42 -27.49
N TRP A 167 0.27 12.61 -27.43
CA TRP A 167 -0.39 13.92 -27.40
C TRP A 167 -0.76 14.37 -25.97
N LEU A 168 -0.72 13.45 -25.01
CA LEU A 168 -1.11 13.67 -23.62
C LEU A 168 0.10 13.74 -22.68
N THR A 169 1.27 13.28 -23.13
CA THR A 169 2.49 13.19 -22.34
C THR A 169 3.51 14.17 -22.91
N HIS A 170 3.79 15.25 -22.19
CA HIS A 170 4.96 16.07 -22.48
C HIS A 170 6.15 15.47 -21.73
N THR A 171 6.96 14.67 -22.43
CA THR A 171 8.27 14.29 -21.91
C THR A 171 9.18 15.51 -21.97
N VAL A 172 9.35 16.20 -20.84
CA VAL A 172 10.43 17.17 -20.71
C VAL A 172 11.68 16.37 -20.37
N LEU A 173 12.58 16.21 -21.33
CA LEU A 173 13.93 15.72 -21.07
C LEU A 173 14.64 16.78 -20.21
N GLY A 174 14.58 16.61 -18.89
CA GLY A 174 15.40 17.41 -17.98
C GLY A 174 16.87 17.10 -18.21
N SER A 175 17.69 18.12 -18.39
CA SER A 175 19.15 17.98 -18.35
C SER A 175 19.56 17.39 -16.99
N PRO A 176 20.58 16.53 -16.91
CA PRO A 176 20.99 15.91 -15.65
C PRO A 176 21.38 16.98 -14.63
N THR A 177 20.58 17.15 -13.58
CA THR A 177 20.95 17.95 -12.42
C THR A 177 21.89 17.13 -11.54
N THR A 178 23.17 17.49 -11.61
CA THR A 178 24.18 17.07 -10.64
C THR A 178 23.89 17.77 -9.31
N THR A 179 23.30 17.08 -8.34
CA THR A 179 23.28 17.61 -6.95
C THR A 179 23.40 16.50 -5.91
N ALA A 180 24.36 16.74 -5.02
CA ALA A 180 24.81 15.89 -3.93
C ALA A 180 23.71 15.50 -2.94
N SER A 181 23.79 14.27 -2.45
CA SER A 181 22.89 13.69 -1.46
C SER A 181 23.18 14.20 -0.04
N GLY A 182 22.45 15.24 0.35
CA GLY A 182 21.89 15.42 1.69
C GLY A 182 20.42 15.83 1.47
N TRP A 183 19.41 15.37 2.19
CA TRP A 183 19.12 15.77 3.56
C TRP A 183 17.79 15.13 4.01
N ALA A 184 17.59 15.08 5.33
CA ALA A 184 16.36 14.70 6.02
C ALA A 184 15.21 15.70 5.81
N CYS A 185 13.98 15.20 5.64
CA CYS A 185 12.77 16.02 5.65
C CYS A 185 12.33 16.31 7.09
N ARG A 186 12.36 17.58 7.52
CA ARG A 186 11.65 18.03 8.73
C ARG A 186 10.26 18.53 8.33
N GLY A 187 9.22 17.92 8.91
CA GLY A 187 7.84 18.37 8.74
C GLY A 187 7.62 19.75 9.38
N ALA A 188 6.99 20.65 8.62
CA ALA A 188 6.53 21.94 9.12
C ALA A 188 5.34 21.72 10.07
N ARG A 189 5.48 22.17 11.33
CA ARG A 189 4.38 22.16 12.30
C ARG A 189 3.36 23.22 11.89
N HIS A 190 2.16 22.80 11.52
CA HIS A 190 1.01 23.70 11.51
C HIS A 190 0.64 24.06 12.96
N ARG A 191 0.75 25.35 13.30
CA ARG A 191 0.08 25.92 14.48
C ARG A 191 -1.40 26.10 14.14
N ARG A 192 -2.22 25.86 15.16
CA ARG A 192 -3.69 25.88 15.17
C ARG A 192 -4.27 27.20 14.66
#